data_AF-A0A954JYH5-F1
#
_entry.id   AF-A0A954JYH5-F1
#
_cell.length_a   1.000
_cell.length_b   1.000
_cell.length_c   1.000
_cell.angle_alpha   90.00
_cell.angle_beta   90.00
_cell.angle_gamma   90.00
#
_symmetry.space_group_name_H-M   'P 1'
#
loop_
_entity.id
_entity.type
_entity.pdbx_description
1 polymer ?
#
loop_
_entity_poly.entity_id
_entity_poly.type
_entity_poly.pdbx_seq_one_letter_code
_entity_poly.pdbx_strand_id
1 'polypeptide(L)'
;MQPIYTADNTNAAYQLNWSLSLFGLQPLPIIEQWLAELKTATVADGVRVLSAELRSANVAQFFVSTRPEISPSDVVRSVKSRLQYLLRKDLPKAFRRNYHIQSVGEAKSEVLDRYVAKQTEKHPMADPRVQSLLAGLQFYDQTVELDRPQIGTYGQYLNSIQIVLENDGGWHEVGEEHLNGVRNMIIAAAKKKDWRLSRIGLLSNHLHILVGAEVNESPQSVALSLMNNIAYVHSMTPVLKFSYYAGTFGGYDRGAIRLNQSKLS
;
A
#
# COMPACT_ATOMS: atom_id res chain seq x y z
N MET A 1 2.84 26.34 7.21
CA MET A 1 2.72 26.31 5.74
C MET A 1 1.56 25.41 5.38
N GLN A 2 0.65 25.81 4.49
CA GLN A 2 -0.50 25.00 4.09
C GLN A 2 -0.08 23.94 3.03
N PRO A 3 -0.60 22.71 3.07
CA PRO A 3 -0.32 21.70 2.05
C PRO A 3 -0.90 22.13 0.70
N ILE A 4 -0.16 21.91 -0.38
CA ILE A 4 -0.59 22.21 -1.76
C ILE A 4 -1.18 20.99 -2.46
N TYR A 5 -0.75 19.79 -2.07
CA TYR A 5 -1.35 18.53 -2.51
C TYR A 5 -2.35 18.06 -1.46
N THR A 6 -3.61 17.96 -1.83
CA THR A 6 -4.72 17.61 -0.94
C THR A 6 -5.55 16.48 -1.55
N ALA A 7 -6.41 15.87 -0.74
CA ALA A 7 -7.34 14.86 -1.23
C ALA A 7 -8.28 15.40 -2.33
N ASP A 8 -8.65 16.68 -2.23
CA ASP A 8 -9.65 17.30 -3.10
C ASP A 8 -9.08 17.69 -4.47
N ASN A 9 -7.77 17.97 -4.54
CA ASN A 9 -7.12 18.44 -5.76
C ASN A 9 -6.16 17.43 -6.39
N THR A 10 -5.97 16.24 -5.81
CA THR A 10 -5.00 15.24 -6.28
C THR A 10 -5.70 13.94 -6.66
N ASN A 11 -5.49 13.49 -7.90
CA ASN A 11 -6.11 12.27 -8.42
C ASN A 11 -5.28 11.02 -8.09
N ALA A 12 -5.95 9.93 -7.75
CA ALA A 12 -5.28 8.67 -7.44
C ALA A 12 -5.49 7.63 -8.55
N ALA A 13 -4.40 7.13 -9.13
CA ALA A 13 -4.37 5.83 -9.78
C ALA A 13 -4.00 4.78 -8.72
N TYR A 14 -4.66 3.63 -8.67
CA TYR A 14 -4.36 2.70 -7.58
C TYR A 14 -4.69 1.24 -7.88
N GLN A 15 -3.94 0.37 -7.22
CA GLN A 15 -4.20 -1.05 -7.15
C GLN A 15 -3.93 -1.55 -5.72
N LEU A 16 -4.98 -1.52 -4.90
CA LEU A 16 -4.88 -1.77 -3.46
C LEU A 16 -5.66 -3.04 -3.13
N ASN A 17 -4.93 -4.09 -2.79
CA ASN A 17 -5.49 -5.39 -2.44
C ASN A 17 -4.89 -5.91 -1.13
N TRP A 18 -5.73 -6.64 -0.39
CA TRP A 18 -5.43 -7.11 0.95
C TRP A 18 -5.88 -8.55 1.11
N SER A 19 -5.07 -9.34 1.82
CA SER A 19 -5.54 -10.58 2.43
C SER A 19 -5.84 -10.31 3.90
N LEU A 20 -7.07 -10.57 4.32
CA LEU A 20 -7.54 -10.39 5.69
C LEU A 20 -7.94 -11.74 6.27
N SER A 21 -7.49 -12.05 7.47
CA SER A 21 -7.97 -13.20 8.24
C SER A 21 -8.66 -12.73 9.53
N LEU A 22 -9.87 -13.23 9.74
CA LEU A 22 -10.65 -13.02 10.96
C LEU A 22 -10.80 -14.34 11.70
N PHE A 23 -10.64 -14.30 13.02
CA PHE A 23 -10.64 -15.47 13.87
C PHE A 23 -11.93 -15.54 14.69
N GLY A 24 -12.72 -16.58 14.44
CA GLY A 24 -13.93 -16.90 15.18
C GLY A 24 -13.66 -17.35 16.62
N LEU A 25 -14.59 -17.06 17.52
CA LEU A 25 -14.67 -17.68 18.83
C LEU A 25 -15.28 -19.09 18.77
N GLN A 26 -16.11 -19.32 17.75
CA GLN A 26 -16.82 -20.56 17.45
C GLN A 26 -16.82 -20.80 15.92
N PRO A 27 -17.26 -21.98 15.46
CA PRO A 27 -17.46 -22.24 14.04
C PRO A 27 -18.32 -21.17 13.39
N LEU A 28 -17.80 -20.59 12.30
CA LEU A 28 -18.52 -19.61 11.50
C LEU A 28 -19.48 -20.35 10.57
N PRO A 29 -20.66 -19.76 10.27
CA PRO A 29 -21.56 -20.34 9.28
C PRO A 29 -20.91 -20.38 7.90
N ILE A 30 -21.40 -21.29 7.04
CA ILE A 30 -20.91 -21.44 5.67
C ILE A 30 -21.03 -20.11 4.90
N ILE A 31 -20.11 -19.89 3.97
CA ILE A 31 -19.87 -18.59 3.34
C ILE A 31 -21.09 -18.10 2.55
N GLU A 32 -21.80 -19.04 1.93
CA GLU A 32 -22.98 -18.80 1.10
C GLU A 32 -24.10 -18.09 1.86
N GLN A 33 -24.14 -18.23 3.20
CA GLN A 33 -25.18 -17.63 4.03
C GLN A 33 -24.98 -16.12 4.26
N TRP A 34 -23.77 -15.58 4.09
CA TRP A 34 -23.49 -14.20 4.48
C TRP A 34 -22.63 -13.41 3.47
N LEU A 35 -21.93 -14.05 2.54
CA LEU A 35 -20.96 -13.36 1.68
C LEU A 35 -21.59 -12.32 0.76
N ALA A 36 -22.76 -12.62 0.18
CA ALA A 36 -23.43 -11.68 -0.72
C ALA A 36 -23.83 -10.39 0.00
N GLU A 37 -24.43 -10.53 1.19
CA GLU A 37 -24.82 -9.40 2.02
C GLU A 37 -23.60 -8.62 2.54
N LEU A 38 -22.55 -9.34 2.95
CA LEU A 38 -21.30 -8.71 3.39
C LEU A 38 -20.67 -7.88 2.27
N LYS A 39 -20.60 -8.42 1.05
CA LYS A 39 -20.08 -7.71 -0.13
C LYS A 39 -20.81 -6.40 -0.36
N THR A 40 -22.14 -6.40 -0.26
CA THR A 40 -22.95 -5.20 -0.41
C THR A 40 -22.70 -4.21 0.73
N ALA A 41 -22.65 -4.70 1.97
CA ALA A 41 -22.54 -3.87 3.16
C ALA A 41 -21.20 -3.13 3.28
N THR A 42 -20.10 -3.67 2.75
CA THR A 42 -18.77 -3.04 2.85
C THR A 42 -18.51 -1.97 1.79
N VAL A 43 -19.30 -1.92 0.70
CA VAL A 43 -19.07 -0.98 -0.42
C VAL A 43 -19.17 0.48 0.03
N ALA A 44 -20.11 0.79 0.92
CA ALA A 44 -20.28 2.14 1.46
C ALA A 44 -19.06 2.61 2.26
N ASP A 45 -18.26 1.68 2.78
CA ASP A 45 -17.04 1.95 3.53
C ASP A 45 -15.81 2.07 2.62
N GLY A 46 -15.98 2.04 1.29
CA GLY A 46 -14.87 2.04 0.33
C GLY A 46 -14.13 0.70 0.23
N VAL A 47 -14.73 -0.38 0.76
CA VAL A 47 -14.15 -1.73 0.86
C VAL A 47 -14.94 -2.71 0.00
N ARG A 48 -14.25 -3.42 -0.91
CA ARG A 48 -14.85 -4.45 -1.75
C ARG A 48 -14.29 -5.81 -1.41
N VAL A 49 -15.10 -6.67 -0.82
CA VAL A 49 -14.76 -8.09 -0.65
C VAL A 49 -14.82 -8.78 -2.01
N LEU A 50 -13.70 -9.31 -2.48
CA LEU A 50 -13.58 -9.99 -3.78
C LEU A 50 -13.94 -11.47 -3.64
N SER A 51 -13.35 -12.14 -2.65
CA SER A 51 -13.64 -13.53 -2.30
C SER A 51 -13.49 -13.76 -0.79
N ALA A 52 -14.07 -14.85 -0.31
CA ALA A 52 -13.87 -15.33 1.05
C ALA A 52 -13.71 -16.86 1.02
N GLU A 53 -12.96 -17.40 1.97
CA GLU A 53 -12.82 -18.84 2.22
C GLU A 53 -12.75 -19.12 3.73
N LEU A 54 -13.23 -20.29 4.16
CA LEU A 54 -13.04 -20.79 5.52
C LEU A 54 -11.81 -21.70 5.50
N ARG A 55 -10.68 -21.21 6.03
CA ARG A 55 -9.44 -22.01 6.14
C ARG A 55 -9.55 -23.13 7.18
N SER A 56 -10.40 -22.90 8.16
CA SER A 56 -10.91 -23.89 9.10
C SER A 56 -12.27 -23.40 9.60
N ALA A 57 -12.96 -24.21 10.40
CA ALA A 57 -14.27 -23.86 10.94
C ALA A 57 -14.31 -22.47 11.60
N ASN A 58 -13.20 -22.00 12.18
CA ASN A 58 -13.14 -20.75 12.95
C ASN A 58 -12.27 -19.68 12.27
N VAL A 59 -11.84 -19.85 11.02
CA VAL A 59 -10.92 -18.90 10.36
C VAL A 59 -11.47 -18.53 9.00
N ALA A 60 -11.99 -17.30 8.89
CA ALA A 60 -12.41 -16.73 7.63
C ALA A 60 -11.28 -15.90 7.02
N GLN A 61 -10.86 -16.25 5.81
CA GLN A 61 -9.90 -15.51 5.01
C GLN A 61 -10.62 -14.78 3.88
N PHE A 62 -10.25 -13.53 3.66
CA PHE A 62 -10.85 -12.64 2.68
C PHE A 62 -9.76 -12.12 1.74
N PHE A 63 -10.14 -11.96 0.47
CA PHE A 63 -9.40 -11.14 -0.47
C PHE A 63 -10.22 -9.88 -0.73
N VAL A 64 -9.60 -8.72 -0.54
CA VAL A 64 -10.31 -7.43 -0.47
C VAL A 64 -9.58 -6.40 -1.32
N SER A 65 -10.32 -5.52 -2.00
CA SER A 65 -9.77 -4.31 -2.62
C SER A 65 -10.38 -3.06 -2.00
N THR A 66 -9.63 -1.95 -1.99
CA THR A 66 -10.03 -0.71 -1.32
C THR A 66 -9.80 0.52 -2.18
N ARG A 67 -10.44 1.62 -1.78
CA ARG A 67 -10.05 2.96 -2.24
C ARG A 67 -8.81 3.47 -1.48
N PRO A 68 -8.07 4.46 -2.01
CA PRO A 68 -6.82 4.98 -1.42
C PRO A 68 -6.94 5.65 -0.06
N GLU A 69 -8.12 6.19 0.27
CA GLU A 69 -8.41 6.82 1.55
C GLU A 69 -8.52 5.81 2.71
N ILE A 70 -8.69 4.53 2.40
CA ILE A 70 -8.96 3.47 3.37
C ILE A 70 -7.66 2.84 3.88
N SER A 71 -7.45 2.90 5.20
CA SER A 71 -6.31 2.22 5.84
C SER A 71 -6.55 0.72 6.03
N PRO A 72 -5.50 -0.10 6.23
CA PRO A 72 -5.67 -1.51 6.61
C PRO A 72 -6.59 -1.70 7.84
N SER A 73 -6.47 -0.83 8.84
CA SER A 73 -7.32 -0.87 10.03
C SER A 73 -8.81 -0.63 9.69
N ASP A 74 -9.11 0.23 8.72
CA ASP A 74 -10.46 0.48 8.24
C ASP A 74 -11.03 -0.73 7.49
N VAL A 75 -10.20 -1.45 6.75
CA VAL A 75 -10.60 -2.72 6.11
C VAL A 75 -11.04 -3.72 7.16
N VAL A 76 -10.21 -3.94 8.17
CA VAL A 76 -10.50 -4.86 9.28
C VAL A 76 -11.80 -4.43 9.96
N ARG A 77 -11.93 -3.14 10.29
CA ARG A 77 -13.11 -2.58 10.95
C ARG A 77 -14.37 -2.80 10.11
N SER A 78 -14.34 -2.48 8.82
CA SER A 78 -15.49 -2.64 7.92
C SER A 78 -15.88 -4.12 7.84
N VAL A 79 -15.00 -4.99 7.36
CA VAL A 79 -15.34 -6.41 7.14
C VAL A 79 -15.80 -7.08 8.43
N LYS A 80 -15.06 -6.89 9.53
CA LYS A 80 -15.37 -7.53 10.81
C LYS A 80 -16.68 -7.03 11.42
N SER A 81 -16.93 -5.72 11.38
CA SER A 81 -18.13 -5.14 12.01
C SER A 81 -19.39 -5.47 11.19
N ARG A 82 -19.31 -5.39 9.86
CA ARG A 82 -20.42 -5.78 8.97
C ARG A 82 -20.73 -7.26 9.13
N LEU A 83 -19.72 -8.12 9.15
CA LEU A 83 -19.94 -9.56 9.34
C LEU A 83 -20.46 -9.89 10.74
N GLN A 84 -19.94 -9.25 11.80
CA GLN A 84 -20.49 -9.40 13.15
C GLN A 84 -21.97 -9.01 13.20
N TYR A 85 -22.39 -7.96 12.49
CA TYR A 85 -23.79 -7.57 12.44
C TYR A 85 -24.68 -8.63 11.77
N LEU A 86 -24.21 -9.23 10.67
CA LEU A 86 -24.93 -10.30 9.98
C LEU A 86 -25.08 -11.55 10.86
N LEU A 87 -24.00 -11.90 11.57
CA LEU A 87 -23.96 -13.11 12.40
C LEU A 87 -24.57 -12.94 13.79
N ARG A 88 -24.87 -11.72 14.24
CA ARG A 88 -25.18 -11.44 15.67
C ARG A 88 -26.38 -12.17 16.25
N LYS A 89 -27.34 -12.59 15.41
CA LYS A 89 -28.53 -13.32 15.86
C LYS A 89 -28.15 -14.69 16.41
N ASP A 90 -27.25 -15.37 15.73
CA ASP A 90 -26.80 -16.74 16.08
C ASP A 90 -25.48 -16.71 16.86
N LEU A 91 -24.62 -15.73 16.58
CA LEU A 91 -23.30 -15.53 17.17
C LEU A 91 -23.13 -14.08 17.67
N PRO A 92 -23.68 -13.72 18.85
CA PRO A 92 -23.60 -12.36 19.40
C PRO A 92 -22.18 -11.81 19.57
N LYS A 93 -21.19 -12.70 19.72
CA LYS A 93 -19.75 -12.39 19.75
C LYS A 93 -19.03 -13.41 18.86
N ALA A 94 -19.04 -13.17 17.55
CA ALA A 94 -18.52 -14.12 16.57
C ALA A 94 -16.98 -14.13 16.56
N PHE A 95 -16.32 -13.00 16.80
CA PHE A 95 -14.88 -12.85 16.55
C PHE A 95 -14.05 -12.59 17.81
N ARG A 96 -12.82 -13.12 17.80
CA ARG A 96 -11.74 -12.72 18.69
C ARG A 96 -11.31 -11.28 18.41
N ARG A 97 -10.56 -10.68 19.33
CA ARG A 97 -9.99 -9.33 19.11
C ARG A 97 -8.93 -9.35 18.00
N ASN A 98 -8.12 -10.40 17.93
CA ASN A 98 -7.02 -10.49 17.00
C ASN A 98 -7.46 -10.65 15.53
N TYR A 99 -6.59 -10.20 14.63
CA TYR A 99 -6.73 -10.36 13.18
C TYR A 99 -5.35 -10.43 12.52
N HIS A 100 -5.33 -10.83 11.24
CA HIS A 100 -4.17 -10.68 10.36
C HIS A 100 -4.60 -9.94 9.11
N ILE A 101 -3.88 -8.89 8.71
CA ILE A 101 -4.12 -8.22 7.42
C ILE A 101 -2.79 -7.99 6.70
N GLN A 102 -2.72 -8.27 5.42
CA GLN A 102 -1.49 -8.02 4.66
C GLN A 102 -1.77 -7.51 3.26
N SER A 103 -0.91 -6.60 2.80
CA SER A 103 -0.86 -6.12 1.42
C SER A 103 -0.57 -7.26 0.45
N VAL A 104 -1.25 -7.25 -0.70
CA VAL A 104 -1.10 -8.22 -1.78
C VAL A 104 -0.91 -7.46 -3.08
N GLY A 105 0.14 -7.79 -3.84
CA GLY A 105 0.44 -7.16 -5.13
C GLY A 105 0.36 -8.13 -6.30
N GLU A 106 0.39 -7.58 -7.51
CA GLU A 106 0.64 -8.38 -8.72
C GLU A 106 2.08 -8.87 -8.80
N ALA A 107 3.02 -8.04 -8.33
CA ALA A 107 4.41 -8.41 -8.18
C ALA A 107 4.73 -8.73 -6.70
N LYS A 108 5.52 -9.77 -6.49
CA LYS A 108 6.17 -10.02 -5.19
C LYS A 108 7.17 -8.91 -4.87
N SER A 109 7.45 -8.71 -3.58
CA SER A 109 8.47 -7.76 -3.09
C SER A 109 9.78 -7.86 -3.88
N GLU A 110 10.31 -9.06 -4.10
CA GLU A 110 11.56 -9.29 -4.86
C GLU A 110 11.49 -8.89 -6.35
N VAL A 111 10.32 -9.01 -6.98
CA VAL A 111 10.11 -8.61 -8.37
C VAL A 111 10.05 -7.09 -8.45
N LEU A 112 9.37 -6.47 -7.48
CA LEU A 112 9.24 -5.03 -7.43
C LEU A 112 10.56 -4.34 -7.06
N ASP A 113 11.32 -4.91 -6.12
CA ASP A 113 12.64 -4.45 -5.73
C ASP A 113 13.58 -4.43 -6.95
N ARG A 114 13.64 -5.55 -7.69
CA ARG A 114 14.40 -5.64 -8.94
C ARG A 114 13.87 -4.70 -10.03
N TYR A 115 12.56 -4.50 -10.10
CA TYR A 115 11.96 -3.57 -11.06
C TYR A 115 12.39 -2.14 -10.78
N VAL A 116 12.35 -1.69 -9.52
CA VAL A 116 12.77 -0.34 -9.13
C VAL A 116 14.29 -0.19 -9.27
N ALA A 117 15.08 -1.20 -8.92
CA ALA A 117 16.54 -1.19 -9.08
C ALA A 117 16.98 -0.96 -10.53
N LYS A 118 16.21 -1.47 -11.50
CA LYS A 118 16.53 -1.38 -12.94
C LYS A 118 15.95 -0.15 -13.64
N GLN A 119 15.29 0.74 -12.92
CA GLN A 119 14.60 1.88 -13.54
C GLN A 119 15.56 2.80 -14.29
N THR A 120 16.71 3.11 -13.70
CA THR A 120 17.73 3.94 -14.34
C THR A 120 18.33 3.29 -15.59
N GLU A 121 18.36 1.95 -15.67
CA GLU A 121 18.83 1.22 -16.87
C GLU A 121 17.79 1.21 -17.99
N LYS A 122 16.50 1.13 -17.65
CA LYS A 122 15.38 1.14 -18.62
C LYS A 122 15.12 2.51 -19.23
N HIS A 123 15.53 3.56 -18.54
CA HIS A 123 15.39 4.94 -18.97
C HIS A 123 16.80 5.56 -19.15
N PRO A 124 17.57 5.13 -20.16
CA PRO A 124 18.91 5.66 -20.38
C PRO A 124 18.85 7.15 -20.70
N MET A 125 19.66 7.93 -19.99
CA MET A 125 19.84 9.35 -20.29
C MET A 125 20.85 9.51 -21.42
N ALA A 126 20.59 10.45 -22.33
CA ALA A 126 21.53 10.76 -23.42
C ALA A 126 22.89 11.25 -22.91
N ASP A 127 22.91 11.94 -21.76
CA ASP A 127 24.14 12.38 -21.09
C ASP A 127 24.59 11.37 -20.02
N PRO A 128 25.76 10.72 -20.17
CA PRO A 128 26.31 9.79 -19.19
C PRO A 128 26.50 10.38 -17.78
N ARG A 129 26.68 11.70 -17.67
CA ARG A 129 26.82 12.38 -16.37
C ARG A 129 25.49 12.41 -15.63
N VAL A 130 24.39 12.71 -16.33
CA VAL A 130 23.03 12.67 -15.77
C VAL A 130 22.67 11.22 -15.40
N GLN A 131 23.05 10.25 -16.23
CA GLN A 131 22.88 8.83 -15.92
C GLN A 131 23.60 8.45 -14.61
N SER A 132 24.86 8.87 -14.46
CA SER A 132 25.68 8.58 -13.28
C SER A 132 25.13 9.26 -12.02
N LEU A 133 24.65 10.51 -12.16
CA LEU A 133 23.98 11.25 -11.11
C LEU A 133 22.73 10.50 -10.61
N LEU A 134 21.82 10.13 -11.51
CA LEU A 134 20.60 9.41 -11.15
C LEU A 134 20.92 8.06 -10.50
N ALA A 135 21.92 7.33 -11.01
CA ALA A 135 22.36 6.07 -10.41
C ALA A 135 22.89 6.26 -8.97
N GLY A 136 23.65 7.33 -8.70
CA GLY A 136 24.15 7.66 -7.36
C GLY A 136 23.08 8.13 -6.38
N LEU A 137 21.93 8.59 -6.86
CA LEU A 137 20.81 9.08 -6.06
C LEU A 137 19.81 8.00 -5.65
N GLN A 138 19.94 6.78 -6.20
CA GLN A 138 19.08 5.68 -5.78
C GLN A 138 19.31 5.40 -4.28
N PHE A 139 18.23 5.11 -3.55
CA PHE A 139 18.30 4.72 -2.15
C PHE A 139 17.87 3.26 -2.02
N TYR A 140 18.62 2.48 -1.26
CA TYR A 140 18.25 1.12 -0.90
C TYR A 140 18.72 0.79 0.51
N ASP A 141 17.78 0.40 1.37
CA ASP A 141 18.05 -0.15 2.70
C ASP A 141 17.69 -1.64 2.71
N GLN A 142 18.73 -2.48 2.68
CA GLN A 142 18.62 -3.94 2.71
C GLN A 142 18.15 -4.50 4.05
N THR A 143 18.21 -3.70 5.11
CA THR A 143 17.78 -4.12 6.45
C THR A 143 16.26 -4.01 6.62
N VAL A 144 15.59 -3.32 5.70
CA VAL A 144 14.15 -3.10 5.74
C VAL A 144 13.41 -4.17 4.93
N GLU A 145 12.76 -5.09 5.63
CA GLU A 145 12.00 -6.19 5.03
C GLU A 145 10.51 -5.83 4.88
N LEU A 146 10.08 -5.50 3.66
CA LEU A 146 8.69 -5.11 3.35
C LEU A 146 7.75 -6.27 3.00
N ASP A 147 8.19 -7.50 3.19
CA ASP A 147 7.39 -8.72 3.03
C ASP A 147 7.05 -9.39 4.37
N ARG A 148 7.65 -8.94 5.47
CA ARG A 148 7.41 -9.48 6.81
C ARG A 148 6.35 -8.67 7.57
N PRO A 149 5.27 -9.33 8.06
CA PRO A 149 4.26 -8.67 8.89
C PRO A 149 4.84 -8.14 10.20
N GLN A 150 4.30 -7.00 10.64
CA GLN A 150 4.54 -6.41 11.95
C GLN A 150 3.47 -6.86 12.95
N ILE A 151 3.82 -6.86 14.23
CA ILE A 151 2.88 -7.13 15.33
C ILE A 151 2.44 -5.79 15.91
N GLY A 152 1.16 -5.47 15.76
CA GLY A 152 0.51 -4.35 16.42
C GLY A 152 -0.22 -4.77 17.69
N THR A 153 -0.89 -3.82 18.35
CA THR A 153 -1.65 -4.05 19.59
C THR A 153 -2.73 -5.13 19.45
N TYR A 154 -3.35 -5.21 18.27
CA TYR A 154 -4.53 -6.05 18.02
C TYR A 154 -4.30 -7.16 17.02
N GLY A 155 -3.10 -7.35 16.47
CA GLY A 155 -2.93 -8.35 15.42
C GLY A 155 -1.66 -8.16 14.62
N GLN A 156 -1.53 -8.96 13.57
CA GLN A 156 -0.45 -8.85 12.61
C GLN A 156 -0.90 -8.02 11.41
N TYR A 157 -0.03 -7.15 10.92
CA TYR A 157 -0.30 -6.36 9.73
C TYR A 157 0.91 -6.25 8.81
N LEU A 158 0.65 -6.14 7.50
CA LEU A 158 1.62 -5.70 6.51
C LEU A 158 0.98 -4.63 5.63
N ASN A 159 1.52 -3.42 5.69
CA ASN A 159 1.05 -2.27 4.91
C ASN A 159 2.18 -1.78 3.99
N SER A 160 2.57 -2.64 3.04
CA SER A 160 3.63 -2.34 2.08
C SER A 160 3.04 -1.75 0.80
N ILE A 161 3.49 -0.54 0.48
CA ILE A 161 2.91 0.32 -0.54
C ILE A 161 4.03 0.84 -1.46
N GLN A 162 3.78 0.72 -2.76
CA GLN A 162 4.53 1.43 -3.79
C GLN A 162 3.82 2.74 -4.09
N ILE A 163 4.54 3.84 -3.93
CA ILE A 163 4.09 5.15 -4.38
C ILE A 163 4.88 5.53 -5.63
N VAL A 164 4.19 6.00 -6.66
CA VAL A 164 4.82 6.61 -7.85
C VAL A 164 4.29 8.02 -8.01
N LEU A 165 5.21 8.96 -8.15
CA LEU A 165 4.95 10.38 -8.30
C LEU A 165 5.60 10.85 -9.59
N GLU A 166 4.86 11.61 -10.39
CA GLU A 166 5.35 12.16 -11.66
C GLU A 166 5.56 13.66 -11.54
N ASN A 167 6.59 14.17 -12.22
CA ASN A 167 6.81 15.60 -12.32
C ASN A 167 5.75 16.24 -13.23
N ASP A 168 5.36 17.48 -12.91
CA ASP A 168 4.37 18.21 -13.69
C ASP A 168 4.93 18.70 -15.04
N GLY A 169 4.05 18.87 -16.04
CA GLY A 169 4.40 19.49 -17.33
C GLY A 169 5.47 18.75 -18.15
N GLY A 170 5.78 17.50 -17.83
CA GLY A 170 6.91 16.79 -18.45
C GLY A 170 8.27 17.36 -18.04
N TRP A 171 8.35 17.99 -16.87
CA TRP A 171 9.61 18.47 -16.33
C TRP A 171 10.54 17.30 -16.01
N HIS A 172 11.73 17.36 -16.59
CA HIS A 172 12.84 16.45 -16.31
C HIS A 172 13.85 17.16 -15.39
N GLU A 173 13.78 16.88 -14.09
CA GLU A 173 14.71 17.42 -13.11
C GLU A 173 16.05 16.67 -13.19
N VAL A 174 17.14 17.44 -13.29
CA VAL A 174 18.52 16.93 -13.39
C VAL A 174 19.48 17.70 -12.48
N GLY A 175 18.99 18.73 -11.78
CA GLY A 175 19.74 19.49 -10.79
C GLY A 175 20.06 18.64 -9.57
N GLU A 176 21.34 18.34 -9.39
CA GLU A 176 21.84 17.47 -8.32
C GLU A 176 21.41 17.93 -6.93
N GLU A 177 21.40 19.24 -6.67
CA GLU A 177 20.97 19.81 -5.39
C GLU A 177 19.51 19.48 -5.08
N HIS A 178 18.61 19.72 -6.03
CA HIS A 178 17.18 19.43 -5.87
C HIS A 178 16.93 17.94 -5.71
N LEU A 179 17.55 17.09 -6.53
CA LEU A 179 17.37 15.65 -6.46
C LEU A 179 17.88 15.07 -5.13
N ASN A 180 19.03 15.54 -4.63
CA ASN A 180 19.51 15.20 -3.29
C ASN A 180 18.55 15.68 -2.20
N GLY A 181 18.03 16.91 -2.33
CA GLY A 181 17.03 17.47 -1.43
C GLY A 181 15.77 16.59 -1.35
N VAL A 182 15.22 16.19 -2.50
CA VAL A 182 14.07 15.30 -2.61
C VAL A 182 14.34 13.96 -1.94
N ARG A 183 15.46 13.31 -2.26
CA ARG A 183 15.86 12.04 -1.63
C ARG A 183 15.94 12.16 -0.11
N ASN A 184 16.68 13.13 0.39
CA ASN A 184 16.91 13.34 1.81
C ASN A 184 15.60 13.66 2.55
N MET A 185 14.73 14.41 1.91
CA MET A 185 13.41 14.74 2.44
C MET A 185 12.51 13.50 2.56
N ILE A 186 12.51 12.60 1.56
CA ILE A 186 11.76 11.34 1.62
C ILE A 186 12.27 10.47 2.79
N ILE A 187 13.60 10.35 2.94
CA ILE A 187 14.22 9.62 4.06
C ILE A 187 13.83 10.23 5.40
N ALA A 188 13.91 11.56 5.53
CA ALA A 188 13.55 12.26 6.76
C ALA A 188 12.07 12.13 7.10
N ALA A 189 11.17 12.23 6.11
CA ALA A 189 9.74 12.05 6.27
C ALA A 189 9.42 10.62 6.73
N ALA A 190 10.04 9.62 6.12
CA ALA A 190 9.89 8.22 6.52
C ALA A 190 10.33 8.01 7.97
N LYS A 191 11.53 8.47 8.33
CA LYS A 191 12.04 8.40 9.71
C LYS A 191 11.11 9.09 10.72
N LYS A 192 10.62 10.28 10.39
CA LYS A 192 9.74 11.06 11.28
C LYS A 192 8.40 10.34 11.56
N LYS A 193 7.92 9.59 10.59
CA LYS A 193 6.65 8.85 10.67
C LYS A 193 6.82 7.38 11.06
N ASP A 194 8.04 6.97 11.39
CA ASP A 194 8.40 5.57 11.66
C ASP A 194 8.03 4.63 10.50
N TRP A 195 8.09 5.14 9.27
CA TRP A 195 7.90 4.34 8.08
C TRP A 195 9.14 3.53 7.77
N ARG A 196 8.90 2.28 7.36
CA ARG A 196 9.91 1.36 6.87
C ARG A 196 10.20 1.68 5.40
N LEU A 197 11.11 2.60 5.14
CA LEU A 197 11.54 2.95 3.77
C LEU A 197 12.59 1.97 3.28
N SER A 198 12.26 1.16 2.26
CA SER A 198 13.21 0.20 1.68
C SER A 198 13.94 0.78 0.47
N ARG A 199 13.22 1.46 -0.44
CA ARG A 199 13.82 1.90 -1.71
C ARG A 199 13.25 3.23 -2.19
N ILE A 200 14.12 4.06 -2.78
CA ILE A 200 13.74 5.20 -3.62
C ILE A 200 14.39 4.98 -4.99
N GLY A 201 13.55 4.92 -6.02
CA GLY A 201 13.95 4.97 -7.42
C GLY A 201 13.71 6.35 -7.99
N LEU A 202 14.73 7.21 -8.04
CA LEU A 202 14.64 8.55 -8.62
C LEU A 202 14.95 8.51 -10.12
N LEU A 203 14.06 9.05 -10.93
CA LEU A 203 14.27 9.33 -12.34
C LEU A 203 14.06 10.82 -12.60
N SER A 204 14.43 11.28 -13.79
CA SER A 204 14.32 12.70 -14.13
C SER A 204 12.87 13.20 -14.20
N ASN A 205 11.91 12.35 -14.59
CA ASN A 205 10.50 12.73 -14.79
C ASN A 205 9.52 12.10 -13.79
N HIS A 206 9.95 11.13 -12.98
CA HIS A 206 9.11 10.50 -11.96
C HIS A 206 9.98 9.81 -10.90
N LEU A 207 9.35 9.36 -9.82
CA LEU A 207 10.01 8.60 -8.79
C LEU A 207 9.14 7.48 -8.25
N HIS A 208 9.79 6.38 -7.88
CA HIS A 208 9.19 5.23 -7.20
C HIS A 208 9.66 5.17 -5.75
N ILE A 209 8.75 4.91 -4.81
CA ILE A 209 9.06 4.79 -3.39
C ILE A 209 8.43 3.48 -2.89
N LEU A 210 9.26 2.62 -2.28
CA LEU A 210 8.80 1.39 -1.62
C LEU A 210 8.86 1.58 -0.11
N VAL A 211 7.68 1.57 0.53
CA VAL A 211 7.54 1.92 1.94
C VAL A 211 6.55 1.01 2.65
N GLY A 212 6.86 0.63 3.89
CA GLY A 212 5.93 0.03 4.84
C GLY A 212 5.43 1.10 5.81
N ALA A 213 4.12 1.34 5.82
CA ALA A 213 3.48 2.32 6.70
C ALA A 213 2.77 1.66 7.89
N GLU A 214 2.25 2.47 8.82
CA GLU A 214 1.48 1.96 9.95
C GLU A 214 0.10 1.43 9.55
N VAL A 215 -0.49 0.57 10.38
CA VAL A 215 -1.78 -0.09 10.07
C VAL A 215 -2.95 0.90 9.92
N ASN A 216 -2.82 2.09 10.51
CA ASN A 216 -3.83 3.15 10.49
C ASN A 216 -3.57 4.20 9.40
N GLU A 217 -2.48 4.08 8.64
CA GLU A 217 -2.17 5.01 7.56
C GLU A 217 -2.69 4.49 6.23
N SER A 218 -3.49 5.31 5.56
CA SER A 218 -4.01 5.00 4.23
C SER A 218 -2.98 5.29 3.15
N PRO A 219 -3.00 4.58 2.01
CA PRO A 219 -2.12 4.87 0.87
C PRO A 219 -2.17 6.32 0.41
N GLN A 220 -3.35 6.96 0.43
CA GLN A 220 -3.50 8.38 0.12
C GLN A 220 -2.75 9.26 1.13
N SER A 221 -2.85 8.98 2.43
CA SER A 221 -2.17 9.78 3.44
C SER A 221 -0.64 9.71 3.30
N VAL A 222 -0.12 8.54 2.94
CA VAL A 222 1.31 8.33 2.66
C VAL A 222 1.73 9.13 1.44
N ALA A 223 1.00 9.00 0.32
CA ALA A 223 1.28 9.69 -0.93
C ALA A 223 1.26 11.22 -0.76
N LEU A 224 0.18 11.77 -0.21
CA LEU A 224 0.04 13.22 -0.01
C LEU A 224 1.09 13.79 0.95
N SER A 225 1.46 13.03 1.99
CA SER A 225 2.56 13.43 2.87
C SER A 225 3.88 13.51 2.10
N LEU A 226 4.21 12.52 1.28
CA LEU A 226 5.44 12.53 0.46
C LEU A 226 5.41 13.71 -0.53
N MET A 227 4.31 13.90 -1.27
CA MET A 227 4.17 14.98 -2.24
C MET A 227 4.37 16.37 -1.61
N ASN A 228 3.77 16.63 -0.44
CA ASN A 228 3.93 17.92 0.23
C ASN A 228 5.33 18.13 0.82
N ASN A 229 5.99 17.06 1.30
CA ASN A 229 7.37 17.17 1.75
C ASN A 229 8.32 17.45 0.57
N ILE A 230 8.07 16.83 -0.59
CA ILE A 230 8.81 17.14 -1.84
C ILE A 230 8.58 18.60 -2.26
N ALA A 231 7.33 19.08 -2.24
CA ALA A 231 7.04 20.49 -2.53
C ALA A 231 7.84 21.44 -1.63
N TYR A 232 8.02 21.10 -0.36
CA TYR A 232 8.80 21.91 0.58
C TYR A 232 10.27 22.07 0.15
N VAL A 233 10.89 21.03 -0.44
CA VAL A 233 12.24 21.13 -1.03
C VAL A 233 12.28 22.18 -2.13
N HIS A 234 11.19 22.33 -2.87
CA HIS A 234 11.03 23.31 -3.94
C HIS A 234 10.30 24.58 -3.47
N SER A 235 10.47 24.98 -2.21
CA SER A 235 9.87 26.20 -1.65
C SER A 235 8.34 26.27 -1.81
N MET A 236 7.67 25.12 -1.67
CA MET A 236 6.22 24.94 -1.88
C MET A 236 5.74 25.16 -3.32
N THR A 237 6.60 24.90 -4.30
CA THR A 237 6.21 24.89 -5.72
C THR A 237 5.55 23.55 -6.07
N PRO A 238 4.44 23.52 -6.83
CA PRO A 238 3.79 22.28 -7.27
C PRO A 238 4.59 21.60 -8.40
N VAL A 239 5.72 20.99 -8.04
CA VAL A 239 6.65 20.37 -9.00
C VAL A 239 6.19 19.01 -9.51
N LEU A 240 5.30 18.35 -8.78
CA LEU A 240 4.67 17.09 -9.12
C LEU A 240 3.30 17.33 -9.75
N LYS A 241 2.88 16.43 -10.64
CA LYS A 241 1.48 16.39 -11.10
C LYS A 241 0.55 16.30 -9.90
N PHE A 242 -0.65 16.85 -10.05
CA PHE A 242 -1.76 16.65 -9.12
C PHE A 242 -2.36 15.24 -9.26
N SER A 243 -1.48 14.24 -9.21
CA SER A 243 -1.83 12.83 -9.24
C SER A 243 -0.73 11.97 -8.64
N TYR A 244 -1.10 10.78 -8.15
CA TYR A 244 -0.15 9.74 -7.75
C TYR A 244 -0.65 8.36 -8.13
N TYR A 245 0.27 7.40 -8.21
CA TYR A 245 -0.07 5.98 -8.18
C TYR A 245 0.21 5.37 -6.80
N ALA A 246 -0.69 4.52 -6.31
CA ALA A 246 -0.50 3.71 -5.12
C ALA A 246 -0.82 2.23 -5.38
N GLY A 247 0.17 1.35 -5.15
CA GLY A 247 0.02 -0.10 -5.31
C GLY A 247 0.40 -0.86 -4.05
N THR A 248 -0.38 -1.86 -3.65
CA THR A 248 0.03 -2.79 -2.58
C THR A 248 0.99 -3.84 -3.12
N PHE A 249 1.96 -4.26 -2.31
CA PHE A 249 2.83 -5.41 -2.61
C PHE A 249 3.16 -6.19 -1.34
N GLY A 250 3.75 -7.38 -1.46
CA GLY A 250 4.12 -8.21 -0.31
C GLY A 250 4.85 -9.49 -0.73
N GLY A 251 4.98 -10.43 0.22
CA GLY A 251 5.62 -11.74 -0.05
C GLY A 251 4.83 -12.66 -0.99
N TYR A 252 3.54 -12.39 -1.18
CA TYR A 252 2.64 -13.16 -2.05
C TYR A 252 2.19 -12.32 -3.25
N ASP A 253 2.16 -12.96 -4.42
CA ASP A 253 1.48 -12.41 -5.60
C ASP A 253 0.00 -12.85 -5.65
N ARG A 254 -0.80 -12.20 -6.51
CA ARG A 254 -2.21 -12.60 -6.75
C ARG A 254 -2.34 -14.05 -7.24
N GLY A 255 -1.32 -14.60 -7.90
CA GLY A 255 -1.28 -15.97 -8.41
C GLY A 255 -1.27 -17.01 -7.28
N ALA A 256 -0.51 -16.77 -6.22
CA ALA A 256 -0.45 -17.63 -5.03
C ALA A 256 -1.80 -17.69 -4.29
N ILE A 257 -2.58 -16.60 -4.32
CA ILE A 257 -3.93 -16.57 -3.75
C ILE A 257 -4.94 -17.34 -4.64
N ARG A 258 -4.78 -17.27 -5.97
CA ARG A 258 -5.65 -18.00 -6.93
C ARG A 258 -5.33 -19.49 -7.05
N LEU A 259 -4.07 -19.91 -6.95
CA LEU A 259 -3.68 -21.32 -7.06
C LEU A 259 -4.17 -22.19 -5.90
N ASN A 260 -4.46 -21.59 -4.74
CA ASN A 260 -5.15 -22.29 -3.65
C ASN A 260 -6.64 -22.53 -3.95
N GLN A 261 -7.23 -21.82 -4.91
CA GLN A 261 -8.62 -22.03 -5.34
C GLN A 261 -8.75 -23.19 -6.35
N SER A 262 -7.69 -23.50 -7.10
CA SER A 262 -7.70 -24.56 -8.13
C SER A 262 -7.20 -25.93 -7.64
N LYS A 263 -6.73 -26.04 -6.40
CA LYS A 263 -6.27 -27.31 -5.80
C LYS A 263 -7.32 -27.97 -4.89
N LEU A 264 -8.51 -27.37 -4.78
CA LEU A 264 -9.65 -27.87 -4.00
C LEU A 264 -10.92 -28.07 -4.86
N SER A 265 -10.78 -28.00 -6.19
CA SER A 265 -11.80 -28.42 -7.16
C SER A 265 -11.53 -29.83 -7.66
#